data_AF-A0A928SBU5-F1
#
_entry.id   AF-A0A928SBU5-F1
#
_cell.length_a   1.000
_cell.length_b   1.000
_cell.length_c   1.000
_cell.angle_alpha   90.00
_cell.angle_beta   90.00
_cell.angle_gamma   90.00
#
_symmetry.space_group_name_H-M   'P 1'
#
loop_
_entity.id
_entity.type
_entity.pdbx_description
1 polymer ?
#
loop_
_entity_poly.entity_id
_entity_poly.type
_entity_poly.pdbx_seq_one_letter_code
_entity_poly.pdbx_strand_id
1 'polypeptide(L)' 'MTSETEEVLPPGVILHDTLNHISSIISVAQLCLINKEVSPEIQHDLKRIVAMTKQVAANLKRLAETLEEEEEA' A
#
# COMPACT_ATOMS: atom_id res chain seq x y z
N MET A 1 -34.24 8.71 -14.15
CA MET A 1 -33.24 8.57 -13.07
C MET A 1 -32.30 7.49 -13.53
N THR A 2 -31.15 7.86 -14.06
CA THR A 2 -30.11 6.90 -14.47
C THR A 2 -29.37 6.50 -13.23
N SER A 3 -29.58 5.27 -12.78
CA SER A 3 -28.78 4.66 -11.72
C SER A 3 -27.35 4.58 -12.21
N GLU A 4 -26.46 5.39 -11.64
CA GLU A 4 -25.02 5.21 -11.78
C GLU A 4 -24.70 3.86 -11.12
N THR A 5 -24.48 2.84 -11.94
CA THR A 5 -23.94 1.57 -11.47
C THR A 5 -22.52 1.84 -11.01
N GLU A 6 -22.31 1.84 -9.69
CA GLU A 6 -20.98 1.82 -9.09
C GLU A 6 -20.23 0.62 -9.67
N GLU A 7 -19.28 0.90 -10.57
CA GLU A 7 -18.50 -0.13 -11.23
C GLU A 7 -17.54 -0.73 -10.21
N VAL A 8 -17.94 -1.86 -9.63
CA VAL A 8 -17.12 -2.58 -8.65
C VAL A 8 -15.90 -3.14 -9.37
N LEU A 9 -14.74 -2.58 -9.07
CA LEU A 9 -13.47 -3.00 -9.66
C LEU A 9 -13.13 -4.44 -9.25
N PRO A 10 -12.48 -5.23 -10.12
CA PRO A 10 -12.00 -6.56 -9.78
C PRO A 10 -11.04 -6.51 -8.57
N PRO A 11 -11.06 -7.53 -7.68
CA PRO A 11 -10.18 -7.57 -6.50
C PRO A 11 -8.69 -7.39 -6.84
N GLY A 12 -8.22 -7.98 -7.94
CA GLY A 12 -6.85 -7.81 -8.42
C GLY A 12 -6.48 -6.36 -8.77
N VAL A 13 -7.40 -5.61 -9.37
CA VAL A 13 -7.19 -4.18 -9.68
C VAL A 13 -7.09 -3.36 -8.40
N ILE A 14 -7.98 -3.62 -7.44
CA ILE A 14 -7.96 -2.95 -6.12
C ILE A 14 -6.66 -3.25 -5.37
N LEU A 15 -6.20 -4.50 -5.41
CA LEU A 15 -4.95 -4.92 -4.76
C LEU A 15 -3.73 -4.24 -5.38
N HIS A 16 -3.66 -4.21 -6.72
CA HIS A 16 -2.59 -3.55 -7.45
C HIS A 16 -2.52 -2.04 -7.11
N ASP A 17 -3.66 -1.35 -7.15
CA ASP A 17 -3.71 0.08 -6.84
C ASP A 17 -3.36 0.37 -5.37
N THR A 18 -3.78 -0.50 -4.46
CA THR A 18 -3.42 -0.41 -3.05
C THR A 18 -1.91 -0.57 -2.85
N LEU A 19 -1.28 -1.53 -3.53
CA LEU A 19 0.17 -1.72 -3.48
C LEU A 19 0.93 -0.52 -4.06
N ASN A 20 0.42 0.13 -5.10
CA ASN A 20 1.00 1.35 -5.65
C ASN A 20 0.94 2.54 -4.68
N HIS A 21 -0.19 2.73 -4.00
CA HIS A 21 -0.32 3.74 -2.96
C HIS A 21 0.66 3.50 -1.81
N ILE A 22 0.78 2.24 -1.36
CA ILE A 22 1.76 1.82 -0.35
C ILE A 22 3.18 2.16 -0.81
N SER A 23 3.55 1.82 -2.05
CA SER A 23 4.87 2.14 -2.60
C SER A 23 5.14 3.65 -2.55
N SER A 24 4.16 4.46 -2.94
CA SER A 24 4.25 5.92 -2.93
C SER A 24 4.47 6.47 -1.51
N ILE A 25 3.73 5.96 -0.51
CA ILE A 25 3.89 6.34 0.90
C ILE A 25 5.30 6.03 1.39
N ILE A 26 5.82 4.84 1.08
CA ILE A 26 7.17 4.43 1.49
C ILE A 26 8.21 5.37 0.85
N SER A 27 8.08 5.69 -0.44
CA SER A 27 9.00 6.59 -1.13
C SER A 27 9.03 7.98 -0.51
N VAL A 28 7.86 8.57 -0.23
CA VAL A 28 7.77 9.89 0.43
C VAL A 28 8.40 9.85 1.82
N ALA A 29 8.09 8.82 2.62
CA ALA A 29 8.65 8.68 3.96
C ALA A 29 10.18 8.53 3.92
N GLN A 30 10.72 7.79 2.96
CA GLN A 30 12.17 7.65 2.75
C GLN A 30 12.82 8.97 2.33
N LEU A 31 12.19 9.75 1.46
CA LEU A 31 12.68 11.09 1.08
C LEU A 31 12.71 12.02 2.30
N CYS A 32 11.68 12.01 3.14
CA CYS A 32 11.66 12.77 4.38
C CYS A 32 12.79 12.34 5.35
N LEU A 33 13.09 11.04 5.45
CA LEU A 33 14.17 10.52 6.29
C LEU A 33 15.57 10.94 5.80
N ILE A 34 15.75 11.21 4.50
CA ILE A 34 17.00 11.73 3.96
C ILE A 34 17.16 13.22 4.28
N ASN A 35 16.06 13.96 4.41
CA ASN A 35 16.09 15.37 4.75
C ASN A 35 16.52 15.58 6.22
N LYS A 36 17.67 16.24 6.41
CA LYS A 36 18.28 16.49 7.73
C LYS A 36 17.54 17.55 8.56
N GLU A 37 16.54 18.23 7.98
CA GLU A 37 15.73 19.22 8.69
C GLU A 37 14.57 18.60 9.49
N VAL A 38 14.34 17.28 9.33
CA VAL A 38 13.28 16.56 10.04
C VAL A 38 13.72 16.24 11.47
N SER A 39 12.89 16.56 12.47
CA SER A 39 13.22 16.33 13.88
C SER A 39 13.42 14.84 14.18
N PRO A 40 14.21 14.49 15.22
CA PRO A 40 14.42 13.10 15.61
C PRO A 40 13.12 12.34 15.93
N GLU A 41 12.11 13.00 16.53
CA GLU A 41 10.81 12.35 16.80
C GLU A 41 10.10 12.00 15.49
N ILE A 42 10.06 12.94 14.53
CA ILE A 42 9.43 12.69 13.23
C ILE A 42 10.19 11.61 12.46
N GLN A 43 11.53 11.57 12.53
CA GLN A 43 12.31 10.49 11.91
C GLN A 43 11.98 9.12 12.52
N HIS A 44 11.78 9.05 13.84
CA HIS A 44 11.37 7.82 14.51
C HIS A 44 9.99 7.36 14.02
N ASP A 45 9.03 8.28 13.95
CA ASP A 45 7.68 7.97 13.51
C ASP A 45 7.63 7.56 12.02
N LEU A 46 8.40 8.22 11.16
CA LEU A 46 8.55 7.85 9.75
C LEU A 46 9.13 6.43 9.60
N LYS A 47 10.13 6.06 10.41
CA LYS A 47 10.68 4.69 10.40
C LYS A 47 9.63 3.66 10.80
N ARG A 48 8.81 3.98 11.81
CA ARG A 48 7.70 3.13 12.26
C ARG A 48 6.65 2.98 11.16
N ILE A 49 6.27 4.07 10.50
CA ILE A 49 5.34 4.05 9.35
C ILE A 49 5.89 3.14 8.25
N VAL A 50 7.15 3.33 7.83
CA VAL A 50 7.77 2.48 6.79
C VAL A 50 7.74 1.00 7.17
N ALA A 51 8.03 0.64 8.42
CA ALA A 51 7.99 -0.74 8.89
C ALA A 51 6.57 -1.33 8.82
N MET A 52 5.58 -0.60 9.34
CA MET A 52 4.17 -1.02 9.33
C MET A 52 3.64 -1.15 7.90
N THR A 53 3.92 -0.18 7.03
CA THR A 53 3.48 -0.19 5.64
C THR A 53 4.12 -1.33 4.84
N LYS A 54 5.38 -1.68 5.10
CA LYS A 54 6.03 -2.87 4.50
C LYS A 54 5.35 -4.17 4.92
N GLN A 55 4.93 -4.28 6.18
CA GLN A 55 4.21 -5.45 6.67
C GLN A 55 2.84 -5.58 5.99
N VAL A 56 2.10 -4.47 5.84
CA VAL A 56 0.83 -4.45 5.11
C VAL A 56 1.03 -4.88 3.65
N ALA A 57 2.05 -4.36 2.97
CA ALA A 57 2.37 -4.75 1.59
C ALA A 57 2.66 -6.26 1.47
N ALA A 58 3.39 -6.84 2.42
CA ALA A 58 3.68 -8.27 2.43
C ALA A 58 2.40 -9.12 2.59
N ASN A 59 1.49 -8.70 3.46
CA ASN A 59 0.21 -9.40 3.66
C ASN A 59 -0.69 -9.30 2.42
N LEU A 60 -0.76 -8.13 1.78
CA LEU A 60 -1.53 -7.93 0.55
C LEU A 60 -0.99 -8.76 -0.61
N LYS A 61 0.34 -8.92 -0.72
CA LYS A 61 0.94 -9.80 -1.73
C LYS A 61 0.52 -11.26 -1.54
N ARG A 62 0.58 -11.77 -0.31
CA ARG A 62 0.10 -13.13 0.00
C ARG A 62 -1.39 -13.30 -0.32
N LEU A 63 -2.20 -12.29 -0.02
CA LEU A 63 -3.61 -12.31 -0.37
C LEU A 63 -3.81 -12.37 -1.89
N ALA A 64 -3.03 -11.61 -2.66
CA ALA A 64 -3.07 -11.67 -4.12
C ALA A 64 -2.70 -13.06 -4.65
N GLU A 65 -1.63 -13.66 -4.12
CA GLU A 65 -1.21 -15.03 -4.46
C GLU A 65 -2.32 -16.06 -4.15
N THR A 66 -2.98 -15.95 -2.99
CA THR A 66 -4.11 -16.85 -2.65
C THR A 66 -5.31 -16.68 -3.58
N LEU A 67 -5.62 -15.44 -3.99
CA LEU A 67 -6.73 -15.18 -4.91
C LEU A 67 -6.43 -15.69 -6.32
N GLU A 68 -5.18 -15.56 -6.79
CA GLU A 68 -4.74 -16.13 -8.08
C GLU A 68 -4.84 -17.67 -8.07
N GLU A 69 -4.41 -18.32 -6.98
CA GLU A 69 -4.53 -19.78 -6.83
C GLU A 69 -6.00 -20.27 -6.82
N GLU A 70 -6.92 -19.50 -6.23
CA GLU A 70 -8.36 -19.82 -6.22
C GLU A 70 -9.04 -19.61 -7.59
N GLU A 71 -8.56 -18.68 -8.42
CA GLU A 71 -9.09 -18.45 -9.78
C GLU A 71 -8.64 -19.53 -10.78
N GLU A 72 -7.52 -20.21 -10.53
CA GLU A 72 -6.96 -21.27 -11.39
C GLU A 72 -7.44 -22.71 -11.05
N ALA A 73 -8.14 -22.90 -9.92
CA ALA A 73 -8.57 -24.21 -9.39
C ALA A 73 -10.01 -24.62 -9.78
#